data_AF-A0A2N7YDP7-F1
#
_entry.id   AF-A0A2N7YDP7-F1
#
_cell.length_a   1.000
_cell.length_b   1.000
_cell.length_c   1.000
_cell.angle_alpha   90.00
_cell.angle_beta   90.00
_cell.angle_gamma   90.00
#
_symmetry.space_group_name_H-M   'P 1'
#
loop_
_entity.id
_entity.type
_entity.pdbx_description
1 polymer ?
#
loop_
_entity_poly.entity_id
_entity_poly.type
_entity_poly.pdbx_seq_one_letter_code
_entity_poly.pdbx_strand_id
1 'polypeptide(L)'
;VWGDADLVLKVKEPVAEEYGRLHEGLVLFTYLHLAADEALTRELLGRGVTSIAYETVELADHSLPLLSPMSEIAGRLAAQVGANCLLQSAGG
;
A
#
# COMPACT_ATOMS: atom_id res chain seq x y z
N VAL A 1 7.73 -19.02 -0.45
CA VAL A 1 7.28 -17.66 0.01
C VAL A 1 5.82 -17.52 -0.33
N TRP A 2 5.42 -16.95 -1.48
CA TRP A 2 3.99 -16.79 -1.83
C TRP A 2 3.23 -18.13 -1.79
N GLY A 3 3.62 -19.12 -2.60
CA GLY A 3 2.87 -20.37 -2.77
C GLY A 3 2.85 -21.34 -1.57
N ASP A 4 3.45 -20.97 -0.44
CA ASP A 4 3.50 -21.76 0.80
C ASP A 4 3.01 -20.95 2.02
N ALA A 5 2.48 -19.74 1.82
CA ALA A 5 2.17 -18.80 2.89
C ALA A 5 0.66 -18.53 3.00
N ASP A 6 0.08 -18.90 4.15
CA ASP A 6 -1.29 -18.51 4.51
C ASP A 6 -1.43 -16.99 4.71
N LEU A 7 -0.33 -16.30 5.02
CA LEU A 7 -0.26 -14.85 5.23
C LEU A 7 0.96 -14.23 4.54
N VAL A 8 0.72 -13.27 3.63
CA VAL A 8 1.76 -12.42 3.03
C VAL A 8 1.62 -10.99 3.54
N LEU A 9 2.68 -10.51 4.20
CA LEU A 9 2.85 -9.11 4.58
C LEU A 9 3.64 -8.37 3.48
N LYS A 10 3.12 -7.24 3.01
CA LYS A 10 3.78 -6.37 2.00
C LYS A 10 3.72 -4.90 2.43
N VAL A 11 4.55 -4.07 1.79
CA VAL A 11 4.52 -2.60 1.94
C VAL A 11 3.62 -1.96 0.88
N LYS A 12 3.74 -2.39 -0.38
CA LYS A 12 2.96 -1.87 -1.50
C LYS A 12 2.09 -2.96 -2.11
N GLU A 13 1.02 -2.51 -2.74
CA GLU A 13 0.05 -3.32 -3.48
C GLU A 13 0.72 -4.33 -4.44
N PRO A 14 0.08 -5.48 -4.71
CA PRO A 14 0.52 -6.37 -5.79
C PRO A 14 0.49 -5.64 -7.14
N VAL A 15 1.57 -5.72 -7.91
CA VAL A 15 1.59 -5.26 -9.31
C VAL A 15 1.22 -6.40 -10.27
N ALA A 16 0.98 -6.09 -11.55
CA ALA A 16 0.53 -7.09 -12.54
C ALA A 16 1.42 -8.34 -12.65
N GLU A 17 2.74 -8.19 -12.50
CA GLU A 17 3.71 -9.30 -12.48
C GLU A 17 3.60 -10.21 -11.24
N GLU A 18 2.92 -9.74 -10.18
CA GLU A 18 2.66 -10.48 -8.95
C GLU A 18 1.26 -11.10 -8.92
N TYR A 19 0.32 -10.70 -9.79
CA TYR A 19 -1.04 -11.25 -9.81
C TYR A 19 -1.04 -12.79 -9.96
N GLY A 20 -0.14 -13.34 -10.77
CA GLY A 20 0.04 -14.79 -10.91
C GLY A 20 0.50 -15.54 -9.64
N ARG A 21 0.84 -14.81 -8.55
CA ARG A 21 1.22 -15.34 -7.23
C ARG A 21 0.07 -15.28 -6.22
N LEU A 22 -1.03 -14.59 -6.55
CA LEU A 22 -2.24 -14.53 -5.76
C LEU A 22 -3.06 -15.82 -5.98
N HIS A 23 -3.51 -16.43 -4.88
CA HIS A 23 -4.29 -17.67 -4.87
C HIS A 23 -5.37 -17.65 -3.78
N GLU A 24 -6.34 -18.55 -3.91
CA GLU A 24 -7.39 -18.76 -2.90
C GLU A 24 -6.76 -19.19 -1.56
N GLY A 25 -7.39 -18.79 -0.44
CA GLY A 25 -6.90 -19.06 0.91
C GLY A 25 -5.77 -18.15 1.39
N LEU A 26 -5.10 -17.40 0.50
CA LEU A 26 -4.11 -16.40 0.88
C LEU A 26 -4.76 -15.24 1.66
N VAL A 27 -4.19 -14.92 2.83
CA VAL A 27 -4.38 -13.63 3.47
C VAL A 27 -3.27 -12.67 3.00
N LEU A 28 -3.66 -11.52 2.47
CA LEU A 28 -2.75 -10.47 2.03
C LEU A 28 -2.96 -9.23 2.90
N PHE A 29 -1.90 -8.74 3.57
CA PHE A 29 -1.95 -7.56 4.44
C PHE A 29 -0.88 -6.55 4.00
N THR A 30 -1.32 -5.41 3.45
CA THR A 30 -0.47 -4.40 2.80
C THR A 30 -1.26 -3.10 2.58
N TYR A 31 -0.60 -2.02 2.14
CA TYR A 31 -1.32 -0.93 1.46
C TYR A 31 -1.89 -1.44 0.13
N LEU A 32 -3.14 -1.09 -0.20
CA LEU A 32 -3.83 -1.59 -1.41
C LEU A 32 -4.39 -0.50 -2.34
N HIS A 33 -4.87 0.61 -1.79
CA HIS A 33 -5.44 1.76 -2.50
C HIS A 33 -6.56 1.39 -3.51
N LEU A 34 -7.36 0.35 -3.22
CA LEU A 34 -8.31 -0.28 -4.16
C LEU A 34 -9.28 0.70 -4.86
N ALA A 35 -9.67 1.79 -4.19
CA ALA A 35 -10.52 2.84 -4.78
C ALA A 35 -9.89 3.57 -6.00
N ALA A 36 -8.58 3.41 -6.22
CA ALA A 36 -7.83 3.94 -7.36
C ALA A 36 -7.35 2.86 -8.35
N ASP A 37 -7.51 1.56 -8.05
CA ASP A 37 -7.10 0.46 -8.93
C ASP A 37 -8.19 -0.62 -9.07
N GLU A 38 -8.97 -0.49 -10.15
CA GLU A 38 -10.00 -1.47 -10.53
C GLU A 38 -9.39 -2.81 -10.98
N ALA A 39 -8.19 -2.83 -11.56
CA ALA A 39 -7.57 -4.04 -12.08
C ALA A 39 -7.09 -4.95 -10.93
N LEU A 40 -6.38 -4.38 -9.96
CA LEU A 40 -6.03 -5.08 -8.72
C LEU A 40 -7.27 -5.56 -7.97
N THR A 41 -8.30 -4.71 -7.86
CA THR A 41 -9.57 -5.07 -7.21
C THR A 41 -10.22 -6.28 -7.88
N ARG A 42 -10.24 -6.33 -9.22
CA ARG A 42 -10.79 -7.47 -9.98
C ARG A 42 -9.96 -8.74 -9.83
N GLU A 43 -8.63 -8.66 -9.78
CA GLU A 43 -7.76 -9.83 -9.59
C GLU A 43 -7.83 -10.41 -8.17
N LEU A 44 -7.92 -9.57 -7.14
CA LEU A 44 -8.14 -10.04 -5.76
C LEU A 44 -9.48 -10.77 -5.60
N LEU A 45 -10.56 -10.19 -6.15
CA LEU A 45 -11.89 -10.79 -6.16
C LEU A 45 -11.93 -12.09 -6.99
N GLY A 46 -11.37 -12.08 -8.20
CA GLY A 46 -11.37 -13.23 -9.12
C GLY A 46 -10.55 -14.42 -8.64
N ARG A 47 -9.71 -14.24 -7.62
CA ARG A 47 -8.83 -15.27 -7.03
C ARG A 47 -9.21 -15.67 -5.60
N GLY A 48 -10.26 -15.08 -5.02
CA GLY A 48 -10.69 -15.40 -3.64
C GLY A 48 -9.67 -15.05 -2.56
N VAL A 49 -8.88 -13.98 -2.76
CA VAL A 49 -7.86 -13.55 -1.79
C VAL A 49 -8.51 -12.80 -0.62
N THR A 50 -8.14 -13.14 0.61
CA THR A 50 -8.54 -12.36 1.80
C THR A 50 -7.60 -11.17 1.96
N SER A 51 -7.94 -10.03 1.36
CA SER A 51 -7.09 -8.83 1.37
C SER A 51 -7.50 -7.83 2.46
N ILE A 52 -6.55 -7.45 3.32
CA ILE A 52 -6.70 -6.41 4.35
C ILE A 52 -5.83 -5.21 3.95
N ALA A 53 -6.42 -4.03 3.89
CA ALA A 53 -5.74 -2.78 3.52
C ALA A 53 -5.23 -2.02 4.75
N TYR A 54 -3.94 -1.68 4.81
CA TYR A 54 -3.37 -0.91 5.94
C TYR A 54 -4.05 0.47 6.11
N GLU A 55 -4.34 1.15 5.00
CA GLU A 55 -4.95 2.48 4.98
C GLU A 55 -6.42 2.52 5.42
N THR A 56 -7.06 1.35 5.60
CA THR A 56 -8.44 1.24 6.12
C THR A 56 -8.52 0.46 7.44
N VAL A 57 -7.39 0.21 8.11
CA VAL A 57 -7.41 -0.26 9.50
C VAL A 57 -7.69 0.95 10.39
N GLU A 58 -8.93 1.05 10.87
CA GLU A 58 -9.46 2.17 11.63
C GLU A 58 -9.77 1.75 13.08
N LEU A 59 -9.48 2.64 14.04
CA LEU A 59 -9.85 2.47 15.45
C LEU A 59 -11.21 3.14 15.75
N ALA A 60 -11.78 2.84 16.92
CA ALA A 60 -13.08 3.37 17.35
C ALA A 60 -13.13 4.91 17.56
N ASP A 61 -11.99 5.61 17.41
CA ASP A 61 -11.85 7.06 17.41
C ASP A 61 -11.66 7.66 15.99
N HIS A 62 -11.86 6.85 14.95
CA HIS A 62 -11.61 7.16 13.54
C HIS A 62 -10.13 7.44 13.17
N SER A 63 -9.17 7.08 14.04
CA SER A 63 -7.75 7.14 13.70
C SER A 63 -7.32 5.94 12.82
N LEU A 64 -6.37 6.19 11.92
CA LEU A 64 -5.78 5.20 11.01
C LEU A 64 -4.33 4.87 11.44
N PRO A 65 -4.13 4.07 12.50
CA PRO A 65 -2.83 3.89 13.17
C PRO A 65 -1.72 3.35 12.27
N LEU A 66 -2.04 2.60 11.21
CA LEU A 66 -1.05 2.06 10.28
C LEU A 66 -0.60 3.11 9.23
N LEU A 67 -1.46 4.08 8.90
CA LEU A 67 -1.20 5.17 7.97
C LEU A 67 -0.40 6.32 8.58
N SER A 68 -0.69 6.68 9.84
CA SER A 68 -0.07 7.82 10.53
C SER A 68 1.47 7.87 10.46
N PRO A 69 2.23 6.77 10.64
CA PRO A 69 3.70 6.80 10.54
C PRO A 69 4.21 7.16 9.15
N MET A 70 3.52 6.74 8.08
CA MET A 70 3.89 7.10 6.71
C MET A 70 3.61 8.59 6.43
N SER A 71 2.49 9.11 6.94
CA SER A 71 2.15 10.54 6.85
C SER A 71 3.18 11.43 7.57
N GLU A 72 3.67 11.02 8.74
CA GLU A 72 4.72 11.74 9.47
C GLU A 72 6.05 11.81 8.69
N ILE A 73 6.46 10.69 8.08
CA ILE A 73 7.66 10.60 7.24
C ILE A 73 7.50 11.45 5.98
N ALA A 74 6.36 11.32 5.28
CA ALA A 74 6.07 12.08 4.06
C ALA A 74 6.06 13.60 4.33
N GLY A 75 5.44 14.05 5.43
CA GLY A 75 5.42 15.47 5.82
C GLY A 75 6.82 16.04 6.09
N ARG A 76 7.72 15.28 6.72
CA ARG A 76 9.12 15.69 6.93
C ARG A 76 9.91 15.76 5.61
N LEU A 77 9.77 14.74 4.76
CA LEU A 77 10.45 14.69 3.47
C LEU A 77 9.99 15.79 2.52
N ALA A 78 8.69 16.15 2.52
CA ALA A 78 8.15 17.19 1.67
C ALA A 78 8.85 18.56 1.87
N ALA A 79 9.16 18.92 3.12
CA ALA A 79 9.91 20.15 3.42
C ALA A 79 11.36 20.10 2.90
N GLN A 80 12.03 18.94 3.00
CA GLN A 80 13.41 18.77 2.54
C GLN A 80 13.51 18.76 1.00
N VAL A 81 12.61 18.03 0.33
CA VAL A 81 12.54 17.98 -1.14
C VAL A 81 12.12 19.33 -1.69
N GLY A 82 11.14 20.01 -1.08
CA GLY A 82 10.73 21.35 -1.47
C GLY A 82 11.87 22.37 -1.38
N ALA A 83 12.65 22.34 -0.30
CA ALA A 83 13.83 23.19 -0.16
C ALA A 83 14.92 22.87 -1.21
N ASN A 84 15.14 21.60 -1.55
CA ASN A 84 16.07 21.21 -2.61
C ASN A 84 15.61 21.67 -4.01
N CYS A 85 14.29 21.68 -4.27
CA CYS A 85 13.70 22.19 -5.51
C CYS A 85 13.71 23.73 -5.63
N LEU A 86 14.06 24.45 -4.56
CA LEU A 86 14.28 25.91 -4.52
C LEU A 86 15.77 26.27 -4.48
N LEU A 87 16.62 25.38 -4.99
CA LEU A 87 18.03 25.67 -5.26
C LEU A 87 18.21 26.05 -6.73
N GLN A 88 19.02 27.07 -6.98
CA GLN A 88 19.37 27.54 -8.33
C GLN A 88 19.90 26.44 -9.26
N SER A 89 20.55 25.41 -8.71
CA SER A 89 21.03 24.24 -9.46
C SER A 89 19.93 23.23 -9.84
N ALA A 90 18.74 23.32 -9.23
CA ALA A 90 17.56 22.50 -9.52
C ALA A 90 16.52 23.18 -10.42
N GLY A 91 16.59 24.52 -10.57
CA GLY A 91 15.71 25.29 -11.45
C GLY A 91 15.18 26.62 -10.89
N GLY A 92 15.58 27.02 -9.67
CA GLY A 92 15.18 28.29 -9.01
C GLY A 92 16.11 28.71 -7.77
#